data_AF-A0A957IM33-F1
#
_entry.id   AF-A0A957IM33-F1
#
_cell.length_a   1.000
_cell.length_b   1.000
_cell.length_c   1.000
_cell.angle_alpha   90.00
_cell.angle_beta   90.00
_cell.angle_gamma   90.00
#
_symmetry.space_group_name_H-M   'P 1'
#
loop_
_entity.id
_entity.type
_entity.pdbx_description
1 polymer ?
#
loop_
_entity_poly.entity_id
_entity_poly.type
_entity_poly.pdbx_seq_one_letter_code
_entity_poly.pdbx_strand_id
1 'polypeptide(L)' 'AACVAVGNGRNDALMLQAAALGIAVLQAEGTAVVTLTAADVVTPTILDALALLTEPRRLIATLRA' A
#
# COMPACT_ATOMS: atom_id res chain seq x y z
N ALA A 1 -13.60 -11.57 -6.57
CA ALA A 1 -13.64 -10.65 -5.42
C ALA A 1 -12.42 -9.75 -5.50
N ALA A 2 -12.55 -8.44 -5.31
CA ALA A 2 -11.42 -7.51 -5.27
C ALA A 2 -10.96 -7.35 -3.81
N CYS A 3 -9.65 -7.26 -3.59
CA CYS A 3 -9.07 -7.06 -2.25
C CYS A 3 -8.09 -5.88 -2.24
N VAL A 4 -7.95 -5.30 -1.05
CA VAL A 4 -6.84 -4.41 -0.70
C VAL A 4 -5.76 -5.27 -0.03
N ALA A 5 -4.51 -5.09 -0.42
CA ALA A 5 -3.37 -5.76 0.21
C ALA A 5 -2.41 -4.72 0.80
N VAL A 6 -1.86 -5.03 1.97
CA VAL A 6 -0.88 -4.18 2.65
C VAL A 6 0.37 -5.01 2.97
N GLY A 7 1.55 -4.47 2.69
CA GLY A 7 2.81 -5.20 2.83
C GLY A 7 4.03 -4.29 3.01
N ASN A 8 5.15 -4.89 3.37
CA ASN A 8 6.43 -4.20 3.59
C ASN A 8 7.61 -5.03 3.04
N GLY A 9 7.56 -6.34 3.26
CA GLY A 9 8.64 -7.26 2.97
C GLY A 9 8.73 -7.62 1.49
N ARG A 10 9.90 -8.10 1.08
CA ARG A 10 10.17 -8.50 -0.32
C ARG A 10 9.14 -9.51 -0.87
N ASN A 11 8.63 -10.41 -0.03
CA ASN A 11 7.68 -11.43 -0.44
C ASN A 11 6.27 -10.87 -0.72
N ASP A 12 6.00 -9.66 -0.24
CA ASP A 12 4.69 -9.03 -0.38
C ASP A 12 4.52 -8.40 -1.77
N ALA A 13 5.61 -8.16 -2.51
CA ALA A 13 5.58 -7.43 -3.78
C ALA A 13 4.59 -8.02 -4.79
N LEU A 14 4.57 -9.35 -4.97
CA LEU A 14 3.63 -10.02 -5.88
C LEU A 14 2.18 -9.95 -5.38
N MET A 15 1.98 -9.99 -4.07
CA MET A 15 0.65 -9.83 -3.47
C MET A 15 0.12 -8.40 -3.69
N LEU A 16 0.96 -7.39 -3.49
CA LEU A 16 0.58 -5.98 -3.72
C LEU A 16 0.24 -5.73 -5.19
N GLN A 17 1.07 -6.24 -6.10
CA GLN A 17 0.85 -6.09 -7.55
C GLN A 17 -0.44 -6.79 -8.03
N ALA A 18 -0.83 -7.89 -7.40
CA ALA A 18 -2.02 -8.65 -7.78
C ALA A 18 -3.33 -8.09 -7.18
N ALA A 19 -3.24 -7.23 -6.17
CA ALA A 19 -4.40 -6.66 -5.49
C ALA A 19 -5.08 -5.58 -6.35
N ALA A 20 -6.35 -5.29 -6.07
CA ALA A 20 -7.03 -4.14 -6.69
C ALA A 20 -6.52 -2.81 -6.14
N LEU A 21 -5.90 -2.84 -4.96
CA LEU A 21 -5.18 -1.75 -4.34
C LEU A 21 -4.06 -2.34 -3.47
N GLY A 22 -2.81 -2.14 -3.88
CA GLY A 22 -1.61 -2.50 -3.13
C GLY A 22 -1.07 -1.30 -2.35
N ILE A 23 -0.89 -1.46 -1.04
CA ILE A 23 -0.32 -0.42 -0.17
C ILE A 23 0.98 -0.92 0.46
N ALA A 24 2.09 -0.20 0.26
CA ALA A 24 3.33 -0.44 0.99
C ALA A 24 3.37 0.39 2.29
N VAL A 25 3.90 -0.18 3.39
CA VAL A 25 4.13 0.55 4.66
C VAL A 25 5.62 0.76 4.94
N LEU A 26 6.05 2.00 5.16
CA LEU A 26 7.44 2.44 5.41
C LEU A 26 7.88 2.31 6.88
N GLN A 27 7.54 1.20 7.54
CA GLN A 27 7.88 0.96 8.95
C GLN A 27 9.34 1.30 9.31
N ALA A 28 9.62 1.48 10.60
CA ALA A 28 10.93 1.93 11.07
C ALA A 28 12.11 1.01 10.66
N GLU A 29 11.87 -0.28 10.42
CA GLU A 29 12.88 -1.21 9.88
C GLU A 29 13.24 -0.98 8.40
N GLY A 30 12.51 -0.11 7.70
CA GLY A 30 12.59 0.10 6.25
C GLY A 30 11.59 -0.78 5.49
N THR A 31 11.59 -0.66 4.17
CA THR A 31 10.70 -1.41 3.24
C THR A 31 11.53 -1.93 2.09
N ALA A 32 11.24 -3.15 1.64
CA ALA A 32 11.91 -3.69 0.47
C ALA A 32 11.59 -2.80 -0.75
N VAL A 33 12.63 -2.34 -1.45
CA VAL A 33 12.49 -1.46 -2.63
C VAL A 33 11.53 -2.08 -3.66
N VAL A 34 11.59 -3.39 -3.87
CA VAL A 34 10.70 -4.08 -4.82
C VAL A 34 9.23 -4.01 -4.40
N THR A 35 8.94 -4.03 -3.10
CA THR A 35 7.58 -3.91 -2.55
C THR A 35 7.09 -2.48 -2.65
N LEU A 36 7.98 -1.51 -2.41
CA LEU A 36 7.69 -0.09 -2.60
C LEU A 36 7.29 0.22 -4.05
N THR A 37 8.02 -0.35 -5.02
CA THR A 37 7.75 -0.13 -6.45
C THR A 37 6.57 -0.93 -6.99
N ALA A 38 6.13 -1.97 -6.28
CA ALA A 38 4.99 -2.80 -6.68
C ALA A 38 3.65 -2.28 -6.12
N ALA A 39 3.66 -1.32 -5.21
CA ALA A 39 2.48 -0.75 -4.57
C ALA A 39 1.90 0.43 -5.36
N ASP A 40 0.59 0.64 -5.25
CA ASP A 40 -0.10 1.81 -5.78
C ASP A 40 0.06 3.03 -4.85
N VAL A 41 0.09 2.79 -3.54
CA VAL A 41 0.22 3.82 -2.50
C VAL A 41 1.27 3.40 -1.48
N VAL A 42 1.97 4.38 -0.93
CA VAL A 42 2.94 4.19 0.15
C VAL A 42 2.49 4.99 1.36
N THR A 43 2.53 4.37 2.55
CA THR A 43 2.16 5.00 3.82
C THR A 43 3.21 4.74 4.90
N PRO A 44 3.29 5.55 5.97
CA PRO A 44 4.26 5.31 7.04
C PRO A 44 3.95 4.06 7.88
N THR A 45 2.68 3.83 8.21
CA THR A 45 2.25 2.74 9.10
C THR A 45 0.98 2.05 8.60
N ILE A 46 0.67 0.88 9.18
CA ILE A 46 -0.59 0.18 8.92
C ILE A 46 -1.82 1.02 9.33
N LEU A 47 -1.70 1.87 10.35
CA LEU A 47 -2.80 2.74 10.77
C LEU A 47 -3.09 3.80 9.71
N ASP A 48 -2.06 4.38 9.09
CA ASP A 48 -2.21 5.33 7.99
C ASP A 48 -2.83 4.67 6.75
N ALA A 49 -2.43 3.44 6.42
CA ALA A 49 -3.02 2.65 5.35
C ALA A 49 -4.52 2.40 5.58
N LEU A 50 -4.90 1.96 6.78
CA LEU A 50 -6.31 1.73 7.14
C LEU A 50 -7.10 3.05 7.18
N ALA A 51 -6.49 4.15 7.62
CA ALA A 51 -7.13 5.46 7.64
C ALA A 51 -7.53 5.94 6.23
N LEU A 52 -6.72 5.63 5.21
CA LEU A 52 -7.08 5.92 3.80
C LEU A 52 -8.32 5.16 3.33
N LEU A 53 -8.58 3.96 3.87
CA LEU A 53 -9.78 3.18 3.57
C LEU A 53 -11.02 3.76 4.27
N THR A 54 -10.85 4.37 5.45
CA THR A 54 -11.92 5.06 6.17
C THR A 54 -12.23 6.47 5.63
N GLU A 55 -11.28 7.09 4.92
CA GLU A 55 -11.45 8.40 4.28
C GLU A 55 -11.13 8.32 2.77
N PRO A 56 -12.03 7.75 1.95
CA PRO A 56 -11.75 7.44 0.55
C PRO A 56 -11.40 8.66 -0.32
N ARG A 57 -11.81 9.87 0.08
CA ARG A 57 -11.49 11.10 -0.66
C ARG A 57 -9.99 11.37 -0.69
N ARG A 58 -9.28 11.05 0.41
CA ARG A 58 -7.81 11.17 0.47
C ARG A 58 -7.15 10.17 -0.47
N LEU A 59 -7.63 8.93 -0.48
CA LEU A 59 -7.12 7.88 -1.35
C LEU A 59 -7.31 8.23 -2.84
N ILE A 60 -8.50 8.71 -3.22
CA ILE A 60 -8.77 9.17 -4.60
C ILE A 60 -7.84 10.33 -4.98
N ALA A 61 -7.62 11.27 -4.07
CA ALA A 61 -6.74 12.40 -4.32
C ALA A 61 -5.28 11.98 -4.57
N THR A 62 -4.82 10.88 -3.95
CA THR A 62 -3.49 10.29 -4.17
C THR A 62 -3.39 9.55 -5.49
N LEU A 63 -4.44 8.83 -5.92
CA LEU A 63 -4.40 7.92 -7.08
C LEU A 63 -4.78 8.55 -8.43
N ARG A 64 -5.37 9.74 -8.44
CA ARG A 64 -5.73 10.43 -9.68
C ARG A 64 -4.49 10.88 -10.47
N ALA A 65 -4.55 10.81 -11.80
CA ALA A 65 -3.56 11.35 -12.73
C ALA A 65 -3.72 12.85 -12.96
#